data_AF-F9ZGH3-F1
#
_entry.id   AF-F9ZGH3-F1
#
_cell.length_a   1.000
_cell.length_b   1.000
_cell.length_c   1.000
_cell.angle_alpha   90.00
_cell.angle_beta   90.00
_cell.angle_gamma   90.00
#
_symmetry.space_group_name_H-M   'P 1'
#
loop_
_entity.id
_entity.type
_entity.pdbx_description
1 polymer ?
#
loop_
_entity_poly.entity_id
_entity_poly.type
_entity_poly.pdbx_seq_one_letter_code
_entity_poly.pdbx_strand_id
1 'polypeptide(L)'
;MSSAGDVNGDGFDDLIIGALPSNPYVAASGFSYVVFGKASGFDATMDLSDLDGSNGFRLDGEAPYDFSSFSVSNAGDVNGDGFDDLIVGAPGANPRGYNSGSSYVVFGKASGFNATMNLSDLDGSNGFRLDGEKDDRSGISVSSAGDVNGDGFDDLIISAPFADSNGIDSGSSYVVFGKASGFDATMNLSSLDGNNGFRLDGEAANDRSGRSVSSAGDVNGDGFDDLMVSAPYADSNGIDSGSSYVIFGRSDFTDDDIDFPGTPGDDVFTGTSAAESFAGGNGNDRMIGRGGADSFDAGDGNDYIRILGDDFQFVDGGSGIDTLGLAGSGFNLDLSSVIDNIHGIETIALYGVGDNTLTLTAQDVIDLSGSTNTMKVKGNAGDSMVGLSSGWADGGVHGNFHTFTQGEAVLLVGVDVTTDFPVV
;
A
#
# COMPACT_ATOMS: atom_id res chain seq x y z
N MET A 1 -5.06 9.44 -21.09
CA MET A 1 -3.85 8.62 -21.31
C MET A 1 -3.07 8.64 -20.02
N SER A 2 -2.43 7.53 -19.67
CA SER A 2 -1.59 7.39 -18.49
C SER A 2 -0.43 6.44 -18.80
N SER A 3 0.61 6.44 -17.96
CA SER A 3 1.53 5.29 -17.92
C SER A 3 0.72 4.04 -17.59
N ALA A 4 1.11 2.92 -18.18
CA ALA A 4 0.54 1.60 -17.88
C ALA A 4 1.47 0.76 -16.99
N GLY A 5 2.69 1.24 -16.69
CA GLY A 5 3.72 0.37 -16.12
C GLY A 5 4.21 -0.65 -17.15
N ASP A 6 5.07 -1.58 -16.75
CA ASP A 6 5.58 -2.67 -17.59
C ASP A 6 4.61 -3.86 -17.59
N VAL A 7 3.52 -3.78 -18.36
CA VAL A 7 2.45 -4.79 -18.33
C VAL A 7 2.84 -6.08 -19.03
N ASN A 8 3.93 -6.07 -19.80
CA ASN A 8 4.43 -7.22 -20.54
C ASN A 8 5.77 -7.77 -20.01
N GLY A 9 6.37 -7.12 -19.01
CA GLY A 9 7.61 -7.51 -18.35
C GLY A 9 8.84 -7.47 -19.25
N ASP A 10 8.88 -6.55 -20.22
CA ASP A 10 10.03 -6.36 -21.12
C ASP A 10 11.06 -5.33 -20.62
N GLY A 11 10.79 -4.74 -19.45
CA GLY A 11 11.60 -3.76 -18.74
C GLY A 11 11.35 -2.33 -19.18
N PHE A 12 10.28 -2.05 -19.93
CA PHE A 12 9.91 -0.71 -20.37
C PHE A 12 8.46 -0.40 -20.06
N ASP A 13 8.22 0.74 -19.39
CA ASP A 13 6.85 1.23 -19.18
C ASP A 13 6.07 1.35 -20.50
N ASP A 14 4.85 0.85 -20.44
CA ASP A 14 3.85 0.87 -21.48
C ASP A 14 2.95 2.11 -21.35
N LEU A 15 2.08 2.30 -22.34
CA LEU A 15 1.14 3.43 -22.38
C LEU A 15 -0.30 2.95 -22.54
N ILE A 16 -1.20 3.41 -21.67
CA ILE A 16 -2.64 3.25 -21.84
C ILE A 16 -3.31 4.54 -22.33
N ILE A 17 -4.07 4.42 -23.42
CA ILE A 17 -4.75 5.52 -24.10
C ILE A 17 -6.25 5.23 -24.14
N GLY A 18 -7.03 5.95 -23.34
CA GLY A 18 -8.49 5.94 -23.46
C GLY A 18 -8.95 6.66 -24.71
N ALA A 19 -9.83 6.02 -25.48
CA ALA A 19 -10.43 6.55 -26.69
C ALA A 19 -11.95 6.59 -26.54
N LEU A 20 -12.45 7.68 -25.95
CA LEU A 20 -13.89 7.93 -25.89
C LEU A 20 -14.42 8.31 -27.28
N PRO A 21 -15.61 7.84 -27.68
CA PRO A 21 -16.25 8.29 -28.91
C PRO A 21 -16.46 9.82 -28.87
N SER A 22 -16.03 10.51 -29.92
CA SER A 22 -16.16 11.98 -30.05
C SER A 22 -17.60 12.48 -30.09
N ASN A 23 -18.58 11.58 -30.22
CA ASN A 23 -19.99 11.86 -30.13
C ASN A 23 -20.62 10.99 -29.02
N PRO A 24 -21.03 11.58 -27.88
CA PRO A 24 -21.60 10.85 -26.74
C PRO A 24 -22.98 10.23 -27.02
N TYR A 25 -23.58 10.50 -28.18
CA TYR A 25 -24.84 9.89 -28.63
C TYR A 25 -24.64 8.65 -29.49
N VAL A 26 -23.40 8.31 -29.86
CA VAL A 26 -23.10 7.04 -30.54
C VAL A 26 -22.99 5.95 -29.48
N ALA A 27 -23.74 4.86 -29.68
CA ALA A 27 -23.76 3.67 -28.85
C ALA A 27 -22.41 2.90 -28.94
N ALA A 28 -21.32 3.52 -28.50
CA ALA A 28 -20.03 2.86 -28.33
C ALA A 28 -19.80 2.61 -26.85
N SER A 29 -19.26 1.43 -26.53
CA SER A 29 -18.93 1.04 -25.16
C SER A 29 -17.73 1.79 -24.60
N GLY A 30 -16.92 2.39 -25.49
CA GLY A 30 -15.59 2.90 -25.17
C GLY A 30 -14.53 1.87 -25.53
N PHE A 31 -13.30 2.30 -25.79
CA PHE A 31 -12.16 1.41 -25.92
C PHE A 31 -10.89 2.11 -25.49
N SER A 32 -9.93 1.33 -25.01
CA SER A 32 -8.56 1.77 -24.74
C SER A 32 -7.59 1.08 -25.68
N TYR A 33 -6.42 1.67 -25.86
CA TYR A 33 -5.26 1.00 -26.42
C TYR A 33 -4.16 0.94 -25.39
N VAL A 34 -3.50 -0.20 -25.30
CA VAL A 34 -2.26 -0.39 -24.57
C VAL A 34 -1.16 -0.52 -25.61
N VAL A 35 -0.12 0.29 -25.51
CA VAL A 35 1.01 0.30 -26.45
C VAL A 35 2.25 -0.11 -25.67
N PHE A 36 2.93 -1.16 -26.13
CA PHE A 36 4.11 -1.64 -25.43
C PHE A 36 5.32 -0.73 -25.65
N GLY A 37 5.95 -0.36 -24.55
CA GLY A 37 7.23 0.31 -24.44
C GLY A 37 8.32 -0.48 -25.17
N LYS A 38 9.40 0.20 -25.55
CA LYS A 38 10.58 -0.46 -26.11
C LYS A 38 11.80 0.43 -26.12
N ALA A 39 12.96 -0.18 -25.94
CA ALA A 39 14.28 0.46 -25.98
C ALA A 39 14.51 1.33 -27.23
N SER A 40 13.98 0.90 -28.40
CA SER A 40 14.20 1.61 -29.66
C SER A 40 13.39 2.91 -29.78
N GLY A 41 12.46 3.16 -28.85
CA GLY A 41 11.46 4.21 -28.95
C GLY A 41 10.45 3.95 -30.08
N PHE A 42 9.64 4.97 -30.37
CA PHE A 42 8.57 4.92 -31.36
C PHE A 42 8.86 5.82 -32.56
N ASP A 43 8.25 5.50 -33.70
CA ASP A 43 8.16 6.43 -34.81
C ASP A 43 7.34 7.67 -34.42
N ALA A 44 7.56 8.78 -35.11
CA ALA A 44 6.84 10.04 -34.84
C ALA A 44 5.31 9.93 -35.00
N THR A 45 4.85 8.90 -35.72
CA THR A 45 3.44 8.57 -35.92
C THR A 45 3.25 7.07 -35.77
N MET A 46 2.23 6.67 -35.03
CA MET A 46 1.83 5.28 -34.83
C MET A 46 0.34 5.15 -35.12
N ASP A 47 -0.04 4.14 -35.91
CA ASP A 47 -1.44 3.78 -36.10
C ASP A 47 -1.83 2.73 -35.06
N LEU A 48 -2.77 3.07 -34.17
CA LEU A 48 -3.21 2.17 -33.10
C LEU A 48 -4.02 0.98 -33.62
N SER A 49 -4.42 0.99 -34.89
CA SER A 49 -5.05 -0.18 -35.53
C SER A 49 -4.04 -1.26 -35.94
N ASP A 50 -2.74 -0.96 -35.93
CA ASP A 50 -1.66 -1.92 -36.19
C ASP A 50 -1.24 -2.70 -34.94
N LEU A 51 -1.92 -2.50 -33.81
CA LEU A 51 -1.68 -3.25 -32.59
C LEU A 51 -2.15 -4.70 -32.77
N ASP A 52 -1.25 -5.66 -32.51
CA ASP A 52 -1.46 -7.08 -32.84
C ASP A 52 -1.29 -8.05 -31.65
N GLY A 53 -1.05 -7.52 -30.46
CA GLY A 53 -0.77 -8.27 -29.24
C GLY A 53 0.72 -8.46 -28.96
N SER A 54 1.61 -8.18 -29.93
CA SER A 54 3.07 -8.19 -29.72
C SER A 54 3.69 -6.81 -29.51
N ASN A 55 2.96 -5.76 -29.88
CA ASN A 55 3.35 -4.36 -29.77
C ASN A 55 2.33 -3.52 -28.97
N GLY A 56 1.40 -4.19 -28.31
CA GLY A 56 0.24 -3.62 -27.63
C GLY A 56 -1.06 -4.25 -28.10
N PHE A 57 -2.19 -3.82 -27.53
CA PHE A 57 -3.51 -4.38 -27.80
C PHE A 57 -4.63 -3.37 -27.55
N ARG A 58 -5.84 -3.69 -28.03
CA ARG A 58 -7.06 -2.89 -27.81
C ARG A 58 -7.94 -3.54 -26.74
N LEU A 59 -8.45 -2.73 -25.82
CA LEU A 59 -9.44 -3.11 -24.81
C LEU A 59 -10.82 -2.58 -25.21
N ASP A 60 -11.80 -3.47 -25.38
CA ASP A 60 -13.16 -3.13 -25.76
C ASP A 60 -14.10 -3.15 -24.56
N GLY A 61 -14.85 -2.05 -24.35
CA GLY A 61 -15.83 -1.96 -23.27
C GLY A 61 -17.01 -2.92 -23.44
N GLU A 62 -17.64 -3.29 -22.33
CA GLU A 62 -18.72 -4.28 -22.26
C GLU A 62 -20.00 -3.87 -23.01
N ALA A 63 -20.59 -2.71 -22.70
CA ALA A 63 -21.84 -2.28 -23.31
C ALA A 63 -21.85 -0.82 -23.75
N PRO A 64 -22.62 -0.47 -24.80
CA PRO A 64 -22.79 0.91 -25.24
C PRO A 64 -23.22 1.86 -24.12
N TYR A 65 -22.66 3.07 -24.10
CA TYR A 65 -22.92 4.11 -23.09
C TYR A 65 -22.36 3.83 -21.69
N ASP A 66 -21.60 2.75 -21.50
CA ASP A 66 -20.86 2.55 -20.25
C ASP A 66 -19.71 3.55 -20.10
N PHE A 67 -19.27 4.13 -21.23
CA PHE A 67 -18.14 5.06 -21.31
C PHE A 67 -16.88 4.46 -20.69
N SER A 68 -16.58 3.20 -21.00
CA SER A 68 -15.29 2.63 -20.62
C SER A 68 -14.17 3.51 -21.16
N SER A 69 -13.06 3.56 -20.42
CA SER A 69 -11.93 4.43 -20.73
C SER A 69 -12.20 5.92 -20.46
N PHE A 70 -13.22 6.23 -19.66
CA PHE A 70 -13.43 7.60 -19.14
C PHE A 70 -12.24 8.05 -18.30
N SER A 71 -11.72 7.13 -17.49
CA SER A 71 -10.43 7.24 -16.82
C SER A 71 -9.64 5.94 -16.99
N VAL A 72 -8.31 6.05 -17.11
CA VAL A 72 -7.38 4.93 -17.25
C VAL A 72 -6.11 5.24 -16.47
N SER A 73 -5.52 4.22 -15.83
CA SER A 73 -4.27 4.32 -15.08
C SER A 73 -3.52 2.99 -15.05
N ASN A 74 -2.22 3.03 -14.74
CA ASN A 74 -1.53 1.90 -14.10
C ASN A 74 -2.27 1.59 -12.78
N ALA A 75 -2.45 0.31 -12.48
CA ALA A 75 -2.94 -0.24 -11.23
C ALA A 75 -1.80 -0.66 -10.27
N GLY A 76 -0.57 -0.81 -10.75
CA GLY A 76 0.50 -1.49 -10.05
C GLY A 76 0.41 -3.01 -10.25
N ASP A 77 1.23 -3.79 -9.58
CA ASP A 77 1.15 -5.25 -9.55
C ASP A 77 0.18 -5.69 -8.44
N VAL A 78 -1.12 -5.69 -8.74
CA VAL A 78 -2.15 -5.94 -7.71
C VAL A 78 -2.27 -7.43 -7.35
N ASN A 79 -1.61 -8.30 -8.12
CA ASN A 79 -1.66 -9.74 -7.94
C ASN A 79 -0.29 -10.37 -7.58
N GLY A 80 0.78 -9.56 -7.53
CA GLY A 80 2.13 -9.95 -7.15
C GLY A 80 2.80 -10.93 -8.12
N ASP A 81 2.45 -10.91 -9.41
CA ASP A 81 3.04 -11.79 -10.42
C ASP A 81 4.26 -11.20 -11.15
N GLY A 82 4.62 -9.96 -10.80
CA GLY A 82 5.76 -9.21 -11.30
C GLY A 82 5.47 -8.43 -12.58
N PHE A 83 4.21 -8.27 -12.97
CA PHE A 83 3.78 -7.46 -14.11
C PHE A 83 2.84 -6.36 -13.64
N ASP A 84 3.03 -5.14 -14.14
CA ASP A 84 2.07 -4.06 -13.85
C ASP A 84 0.69 -4.38 -14.46
N ASP A 85 -0.36 -4.01 -13.73
CA ASP A 85 -1.75 -4.19 -14.11
C ASP A 85 -2.39 -2.86 -14.56
N LEU A 86 -3.58 -2.95 -15.15
CA LEU A 86 -4.29 -1.78 -15.69
C LEU A 86 -5.64 -1.59 -15.04
N ILE A 87 -6.02 -0.35 -14.72
CA ILE A 87 -7.37 -0.01 -14.30
C ILE A 87 -8.08 0.92 -15.30
N VAL A 88 -9.33 0.57 -15.64
CA VAL A 88 -10.17 1.28 -16.61
C VAL A 88 -11.53 1.60 -15.98
N GLY A 89 -11.86 2.89 -15.88
CA GLY A 89 -13.16 3.37 -15.38
C GLY A 89 -14.24 3.42 -16.46
N ALA A 90 -15.46 3.00 -16.09
CA ALA A 90 -16.67 3.00 -16.92
C ALA A 90 -17.88 3.54 -16.11
N PRO A 91 -17.95 4.85 -15.86
CA PRO A 91 -18.93 5.45 -14.94
C PRO A 91 -20.38 5.43 -15.46
N GLY A 92 -20.60 5.08 -16.73
CA GLY A 92 -21.94 4.89 -17.30
C GLY A 92 -22.48 3.47 -17.14
N ALA A 93 -21.65 2.52 -16.67
CA ALA A 93 -22.05 1.13 -16.53
C ALA A 93 -23.20 0.97 -15.52
N ASN A 94 -24.03 -0.06 -15.72
CA ASN A 94 -25.25 -0.28 -14.95
C ASN A 94 -25.36 -1.67 -14.29
N PRO A 95 -24.28 -2.28 -13.76
CA PRO A 95 -24.33 -3.62 -13.17
C PRO A 95 -25.28 -3.72 -11.96
N ARG A 96 -25.44 -2.62 -11.22
CA ARG A 96 -26.20 -2.58 -9.94
C ARG A 96 -27.30 -1.53 -9.89
N GLY A 97 -27.67 -1.00 -11.05
CA GLY A 97 -28.68 0.04 -11.17
C GLY A 97 -28.25 1.09 -12.17
N TYR A 98 -29.10 2.10 -12.35
CA TYR A 98 -28.78 3.20 -13.26
C TYR A 98 -27.52 3.93 -12.79
N ASN A 99 -26.57 4.14 -13.70
CA ASN A 99 -25.32 4.84 -13.48
C ASN A 99 -24.56 4.38 -12.22
N SER A 100 -24.55 3.09 -11.92
CA SER A 100 -23.76 2.61 -10.78
C SER A 100 -22.25 2.73 -11.04
N GLY A 101 -21.88 2.67 -12.31
CA GLY A 101 -20.50 2.63 -12.75
C GLY A 101 -19.84 1.28 -12.47
N SER A 102 -18.76 1.04 -13.19
CA SER A 102 -17.82 -0.06 -12.95
C SER A 102 -16.40 0.42 -13.19
N SER A 103 -15.43 -0.27 -12.59
CA SER A 103 -14.03 -0.23 -13.01
C SER A 103 -13.57 -1.64 -13.36
N TYR A 104 -12.59 -1.75 -14.23
CA TYR A 104 -12.06 -3.03 -14.70
C TYR A 104 -10.56 -3.05 -14.46
N VAL A 105 -10.08 -4.09 -13.81
CA VAL A 105 -8.66 -4.37 -13.62
C VAL A 105 -8.28 -5.45 -14.62
N VAL A 106 -7.23 -5.23 -15.40
CA VAL A 106 -6.73 -6.18 -16.41
C VAL A 106 -5.32 -6.55 -16.02
N PHE A 107 -5.06 -7.85 -15.84
CA PHE A 107 -3.75 -8.29 -15.40
C PHE A 107 -2.69 -8.25 -16.51
N GLY A 108 -1.50 -7.80 -16.14
CA GLY A 108 -0.26 -7.91 -16.90
C GLY A 108 0.13 -9.36 -17.14
N LYS A 109 1.05 -9.59 -18.08
CA LYS A 109 1.70 -10.89 -18.30
C LYS A 109 2.80 -10.82 -19.35
N ALA A 110 3.79 -11.71 -19.21
CA ALA A 110 4.93 -11.82 -20.14
C ALA A 110 4.59 -11.92 -21.64
N SER A 111 3.49 -12.58 -22.01
CA SER A 111 3.14 -12.77 -23.42
C SER A 111 1.71 -13.27 -23.65
N GLY A 112 1.29 -13.29 -24.92
CA GLY A 112 0.02 -13.88 -25.32
C GLY A 112 -1.17 -12.94 -25.15
N PHE A 113 -0.95 -11.64 -25.23
CA PHE A 113 -2.02 -10.69 -25.49
C PHE A 113 -2.55 -10.93 -26.91
N ASN A 114 -3.88 -10.90 -27.05
CA ASN A 114 -4.52 -10.83 -28.35
C ASN A 114 -4.53 -9.36 -28.80
N ALA A 115 -4.58 -9.11 -30.10
CA ALA A 115 -4.78 -7.76 -30.64
C ALA A 115 -6.01 -7.03 -30.05
N THR A 116 -7.01 -7.79 -29.59
CA THR A 116 -8.20 -7.25 -28.93
C THR A 116 -8.62 -8.15 -27.77
N MET A 117 -9.03 -7.52 -26.67
CA MET A 117 -9.61 -8.15 -25.48
C MET A 117 -10.89 -7.40 -25.11
N ASN A 118 -11.97 -8.11 -24.76
CA ASN A 118 -13.19 -7.49 -24.24
C ASN A 118 -13.14 -7.49 -22.71
N LEU A 119 -13.53 -6.39 -22.09
CA LEU A 119 -13.60 -6.29 -20.62
C LEU A 119 -14.64 -7.23 -20.01
N SER A 120 -15.58 -7.73 -20.80
CA SER A 120 -16.54 -8.76 -20.37
C SER A 120 -15.93 -10.16 -20.25
N ASP A 121 -14.72 -10.37 -20.79
CA ASP A 121 -14.03 -11.66 -20.78
C ASP A 121 -13.16 -11.84 -19.52
N LEU A 122 -13.20 -10.88 -18.59
CA LEU A 122 -12.51 -10.96 -17.31
C LEU A 122 -13.16 -12.01 -16.41
N ASP A 123 -12.35 -12.90 -15.83
CA ASP A 123 -12.83 -14.07 -15.10
C ASP A 123 -12.18 -14.28 -13.72
N GLY A 124 -11.36 -13.34 -13.28
CA GLY A 124 -10.58 -13.40 -12.04
C GLY A 124 -9.17 -13.97 -12.23
N SER A 125 -8.88 -14.64 -13.35
CA SER A 125 -7.53 -15.13 -13.68
C SER A 125 -6.76 -14.22 -14.64
N ASN A 126 -7.45 -13.30 -15.30
CA ASN A 126 -6.92 -12.33 -16.26
C ASN A 126 -7.32 -10.88 -15.91
N GLY A 127 -7.82 -10.67 -14.69
CA GLY A 127 -8.40 -9.43 -14.21
C GLY A 127 -9.84 -9.61 -13.72
N PHE A 128 -10.45 -8.53 -13.25
CA PHE A 128 -11.77 -8.54 -12.62
C PHE A 128 -12.49 -7.20 -12.76
N ARG A 129 -13.81 -7.20 -12.48
CA ARG A 129 -14.65 -6.01 -12.49
C ARG A 129 -15.05 -5.58 -11.08
N LEU A 130 -14.97 -4.28 -10.81
CA LEU A 130 -15.40 -3.62 -9.58
C LEU A 130 -16.70 -2.84 -9.83
N ASP A 131 -17.79 -3.22 -9.18
CA ASP A 131 -19.11 -2.64 -9.38
C ASP A 131 -19.50 -1.69 -8.25
N GLY A 132 -19.84 -0.44 -8.60
CA GLY A 132 -20.30 0.57 -7.65
C GLY A 132 -21.78 0.44 -7.31
N GLU A 133 -22.27 1.38 -6.50
CA GLU A 133 -23.68 1.47 -6.12
C GLU A 133 -24.48 2.36 -7.07
N LYS A 134 -25.79 2.13 -7.11
CA LYS A 134 -26.70 2.86 -7.98
C LYS A 134 -26.57 4.38 -7.82
N ASP A 135 -26.54 5.09 -8.94
CA ASP A 135 -26.46 6.56 -9.08
C ASP A 135 -25.08 7.19 -8.71
N ASP A 136 -24.15 6.43 -8.14
CA ASP A 136 -22.84 6.92 -7.68
C ASP A 136 -21.84 7.25 -8.80
N ARG A 137 -21.99 6.59 -9.97
CA ARG A 137 -21.05 6.63 -11.11
C ARG A 137 -19.61 6.33 -10.69
N SER A 138 -19.40 5.20 -10.03
CA SER A 138 -18.05 4.73 -9.71
C SER A 138 -17.15 4.64 -10.97
N GLY A 139 -15.86 4.87 -10.82
CA GLY A 139 -14.90 4.86 -11.93
C GLY A 139 -14.81 6.17 -12.73
N ILE A 140 -15.29 7.29 -12.18
CA ILE A 140 -15.06 8.63 -12.75
C ILE A 140 -13.56 8.97 -12.74
N SER A 141 -12.87 8.63 -11.65
CA SER A 141 -11.42 8.66 -11.54
C SER A 141 -10.96 7.33 -10.95
N VAL A 142 -9.85 6.81 -11.47
CA VAL A 142 -9.22 5.56 -11.01
C VAL A 142 -7.71 5.78 -11.02
N SER A 143 -7.01 5.14 -10.08
CA SER A 143 -5.55 5.16 -10.00
C SER A 143 -5.08 3.93 -9.22
N SER A 144 -3.81 3.57 -9.38
CA SER A 144 -3.11 2.80 -8.35
C SER A 144 -3.12 3.60 -7.05
N ALA A 145 -3.24 2.89 -5.94
CA ALA A 145 -3.06 3.41 -4.60
C ALA A 145 -1.61 3.19 -4.10
N GLY A 146 -0.84 2.32 -4.75
CA GLY A 146 0.40 1.79 -4.18
C GLY A 146 0.08 0.74 -3.10
N ASP A 147 1.06 0.30 -2.33
CA ASP A 147 0.84 -0.63 -1.22
C ASP A 147 0.47 0.16 0.04
N VAL A 148 -0.83 0.40 0.26
CA VAL A 148 -1.28 1.28 1.35
C VAL A 148 -1.42 0.54 2.67
N ASN A 149 -1.41 -0.79 2.64
CA ASN A 149 -1.51 -1.67 3.81
C ASN A 149 -0.24 -2.49 4.08
N GLY A 150 0.82 -2.31 3.29
CA GLY A 150 2.13 -2.92 3.49
C GLY A 150 2.12 -4.44 3.32
N ASP A 151 1.17 -4.99 2.54
CA ASP A 151 1.05 -6.44 2.37
C ASP A 151 1.86 -6.99 1.18
N GLY A 152 2.57 -6.11 0.48
CA GLY A 152 3.42 -6.40 -0.67
C GLY A 152 2.68 -6.47 -2.00
N PHE A 153 1.40 -6.10 -2.06
CA PHE A 153 0.61 -6.02 -3.28
C PHE A 153 0.14 -4.58 -3.52
N ASP A 154 0.20 -4.12 -4.76
CA ASP A 154 -0.32 -2.78 -5.06
C ASP A 154 -1.86 -2.75 -4.92
N ASP A 155 -2.37 -1.66 -4.37
CA ASP A 155 -3.78 -1.42 -4.16
C ASP A 155 -4.38 -0.49 -5.21
N LEU A 156 -5.71 -0.33 -5.17
CA LEU A 156 -6.47 0.47 -6.12
C LEU A 156 -7.30 1.54 -5.42
N ILE A 157 -7.37 2.74 -6.00
CA ILE A 157 -8.35 3.76 -5.60
C ILE A 157 -9.35 4.08 -6.72
N ILE A 158 -10.64 3.96 -6.42
CA ILE A 158 -11.76 4.14 -7.34
C ILE A 158 -12.71 5.19 -6.78
N SER A 159 -13.04 6.18 -7.61
CA SER A 159 -13.84 7.30 -7.16
C SER A 159 -15.31 7.21 -7.56
N ALA A 160 -16.19 7.71 -6.69
CA ALA A 160 -17.64 7.74 -6.81
C ALA A 160 -18.19 9.11 -6.31
N PRO A 161 -17.93 10.20 -7.04
CA PRO A 161 -18.16 11.56 -6.55
C PRO A 161 -19.64 11.95 -6.40
N PHE A 162 -20.58 11.08 -6.78
CA PHE A 162 -22.02 11.29 -6.61
C PHE A 162 -22.64 10.37 -5.56
N ALA A 163 -21.81 9.66 -4.79
CA ALA A 163 -22.29 8.89 -3.66
C ALA A 163 -22.91 9.81 -2.60
N ASP A 164 -23.98 9.32 -1.97
CA ASP A 164 -24.81 10.10 -1.04
C ASP A 164 -24.56 9.74 0.44
N SER A 165 -23.42 9.12 0.77
CA SER A 165 -23.13 8.56 2.11
C SER A 165 -23.36 9.55 3.25
N ASN A 166 -22.98 10.82 3.06
CA ASN A 166 -23.12 11.90 4.06
C ASN A 166 -23.99 13.07 3.54
N GLY A 167 -24.87 12.79 2.57
CA GLY A 167 -25.76 13.76 1.95
C GLY A 167 -25.60 13.82 0.44
N ILE A 168 -26.52 14.49 -0.24
CA ILE A 168 -26.58 14.51 -1.71
C ILE A 168 -25.23 14.90 -2.33
N ASP A 169 -24.70 14.10 -3.24
CA ASP A 169 -23.42 14.32 -3.92
C ASP A 169 -22.26 14.61 -2.94
N SER A 170 -22.25 14.03 -1.72
CA SER A 170 -21.09 14.18 -0.80
C SER A 170 -19.85 13.54 -1.39
N GLY A 171 -20.05 12.49 -2.20
CA GLY A 171 -19.02 11.72 -2.86
C GLY A 171 -18.35 10.71 -1.94
N SER A 172 -17.82 9.65 -2.54
CA SER A 172 -17.00 8.65 -1.87
C SER A 172 -15.84 8.24 -2.77
N SER A 173 -14.80 7.67 -2.17
CA SER A 173 -13.77 6.88 -2.86
C SER A 173 -13.66 5.52 -2.20
N TYR A 174 -13.22 4.53 -2.94
CA TYR A 174 -13.07 3.15 -2.49
C TYR A 174 -11.62 2.74 -2.72
N VAL A 175 -10.98 2.23 -1.68
CA VAL A 175 -9.66 1.61 -1.76
C VAL A 175 -9.87 0.10 -1.76
N VAL A 176 -9.32 -0.63 -2.71
CA VAL A 176 -9.46 -2.08 -2.84
C VAL A 176 -8.08 -2.70 -2.77
N PHE A 177 -7.90 -3.65 -1.86
CA PHE A 177 -6.58 -4.25 -1.64
C PHE A 177 -6.19 -5.26 -2.71
N GLY A 178 -4.90 -5.25 -3.05
CA GLY A 178 -4.23 -6.29 -3.82
C GLY A 178 -4.21 -7.63 -3.09
N LYS A 179 -3.86 -8.70 -3.80
CA LYS A 179 -3.58 -10.03 -3.22
C LYS A 179 -3.05 -11.00 -4.26
N ALA A 180 -2.26 -11.97 -3.80
CA ALA A 180 -1.68 -13.01 -4.67
C ALA A 180 -2.66 -13.76 -5.59
N SER A 181 -3.88 -14.05 -5.12
CA SER A 181 -4.83 -14.87 -5.89
C SER A 181 -6.26 -14.85 -5.33
N GLY A 182 -7.18 -15.53 -6.04
CA GLY A 182 -8.56 -15.70 -5.59
C GLY A 182 -9.43 -14.48 -5.85
N PHE A 183 -9.15 -13.75 -6.92
CA PHE A 183 -10.06 -12.73 -7.44
C PHE A 183 -11.26 -13.43 -8.06
N ASP A 184 -12.46 -12.99 -7.68
CA ASP A 184 -13.66 -13.30 -8.42
C ASP A 184 -13.72 -12.44 -9.69
N ALA A 185 -14.40 -12.91 -10.73
CA ALA A 185 -14.62 -12.11 -11.95
C ALA A 185 -15.29 -10.75 -11.67
N THR A 186 -16.08 -10.66 -10.60
CA THR A 186 -16.80 -9.45 -10.18
C THR A 186 -16.74 -9.29 -8.68
N MET A 187 -16.42 -8.09 -8.21
CA MET A 187 -16.49 -7.67 -6.81
C MET A 187 -17.36 -6.42 -6.69
N ASN A 188 -18.07 -6.31 -5.58
CA ASN A 188 -18.91 -5.18 -5.26
C ASN A 188 -18.16 -4.21 -4.36
N LEU A 189 -18.13 -2.92 -4.70
CA LEU A 189 -17.46 -1.92 -3.84
C LEU A 189 -18.14 -1.75 -2.47
N SER A 190 -19.43 -2.12 -2.34
CA SER A 190 -20.13 -2.16 -1.05
C SER A 190 -19.80 -3.37 -0.17
N SER A 191 -19.05 -4.37 -0.67
CA SER A 191 -18.61 -5.50 0.15
C SER A 191 -17.27 -5.27 0.84
N LEU A 192 -16.70 -4.07 0.72
CA LEU A 192 -15.46 -3.72 1.41
C LEU A 192 -15.67 -3.69 2.92
N ASP A 193 -14.78 -4.35 3.66
CA ASP A 193 -14.93 -4.62 5.09
C ASP A 193 -13.67 -4.36 5.93
N GLY A 194 -12.68 -3.67 5.36
CA GLY A 194 -11.39 -3.41 6.00
C GLY A 194 -10.35 -4.51 5.77
N ASN A 195 -10.74 -5.76 5.48
CA ASN A 195 -9.80 -6.84 5.15
C ASN A 195 -9.50 -6.95 3.65
N ASN A 196 -10.31 -6.32 2.81
CA ASN A 196 -10.19 -6.35 1.35
C ASN A 196 -10.26 -4.94 0.74
N GLY A 197 -10.09 -3.93 1.58
CA GLY A 197 -10.22 -2.52 1.25
C GLY A 197 -11.25 -1.79 2.11
N PHE A 198 -11.42 -0.50 1.86
CA PHE A 198 -12.29 0.39 2.64
C PHE A 198 -12.89 1.52 1.80
N ARG A 199 -13.83 2.27 2.39
CA ARG A 199 -14.49 3.41 1.76
C ARG A 199 -14.16 4.71 2.49
N LEU A 200 -13.78 5.72 1.73
CA LEU A 200 -13.57 7.09 2.16
C LEU A 200 -14.80 7.93 1.79
N ASP A 201 -15.61 8.30 2.78
CA ASP A 201 -16.80 9.11 2.56
C ASP A 201 -16.49 10.61 2.64
N GLY A 202 -17.05 11.39 1.71
CA GLY A 202 -16.96 12.85 1.73
C GLY A 202 -17.68 13.45 2.94
N GLU A 203 -17.19 14.60 3.39
CA GLU A 203 -17.63 15.25 4.65
C GLU A 203 -19.05 15.81 4.58
N ALA A 204 -19.40 16.52 3.50
CA ALA A 204 -20.67 17.22 3.39
C ALA A 204 -21.32 17.11 2.01
N ALA A 205 -22.64 17.34 1.98
CA ALA A 205 -23.42 17.33 0.75
C ALA A 205 -22.90 18.33 -0.29
N ASN A 206 -22.80 17.89 -1.55
CA ASN A 206 -22.32 18.60 -2.73
C ASN A 206 -20.81 18.84 -2.82
N ASP A 207 -20.02 18.41 -1.84
CA ASP A 207 -18.55 18.54 -1.86
C ASP A 207 -17.92 17.73 -3.02
N ARG A 208 -18.59 16.64 -3.41
CA ARG A 208 -18.17 15.67 -4.44
C ARG A 208 -16.74 15.19 -4.20
N SER A 209 -16.49 14.74 -2.97
CA SER A 209 -15.24 14.06 -2.62
C SER A 209 -14.97 12.89 -3.57
N GLY A 210 -13.71 12.65 -3.91
CA GLY A 210 -13.36 11.68 -4.95
C GLY A 210 -13.58 12.21 -6.37
N ARG A 211 -13.62 13.53 -6.60
CA ARG A 211 -13.72 14.04 -7.99
C ARG A 211 -12.49 13.64 -8.82
N SER A 212 -11.34 13.64 -8.19
CA SER A 212 -10.06 13.12 -8.67
C SER A 212 -9.39 12.40 -7.50
N VAL A 213 -8.74 11.28 -7.81
CA VAL A 213 -7.97 10.45 -6.87
C VAL A 213 -6.62 10.11 -7.49
N SER A 214 -5.60 9.90 -6.67
CA SER A 214 -4.28 9.40 -7.07
C SER A 214 -3.54 8.81 -5.87
N SER A 215 -2.58 7.91 -6.11
CA SER A 215 -1.50 7.68 -5.13
C SER A 215 -0.73 8.99 -4.88
N ALA A 216 -0.19 9.12 -3.68
CA ALA A 216 0.75 10.16 -3.28
C ALA A 216 2.17 9.59 -3.10
N GLY A 217 2.32 8.26 -3.13
CA GLY A 217 3.47 7.54 -2.58
C GLY A 217 3.52 7.69 -1.06
N ASP A 218 4.52 7.08 -0.42
CA ASP A 218 4.86 7.34 0.98
C ASP A 218 5.37 8.79 1.15
N VAL A 219 4.50 9.72 1.59
CA VAL A 219 4.84 11.13 1.76
C VAL A 219 5.30 11.48 3.17
N ASN A 220 5.10 10.58 4.14
CA ASN A 220 5.45 10.79 5.55
C ASN A 220 6.68 9.97 6.00
N GLY A 221 7.13 9.01 5.20
CA GLY A 221 8.28 8.14 5.41
C GLY A 221 8.01 6.94 6.32
N ASP A 222 6.76 6.49 6.44
CA ASP A 222 6.36 5.38 7.31
C ASP A 222 6.43 4.00 6.63
N GLY A 223 6.70 3.96 5.33
CA GLY A 223 6.80 2.73 4.54
C GLY A 223 5.48 2.25 3.95
N PHE A 224 4.38 2.99 4.11
CA PHE A 224 3.11 2.77 3.42
C PHE A 224 2.88 3.82 2.35
N ASP A 225 2.32 3.42 1.22
CA ASP A 225 1.91 4.41 0.23
C ASP A 225 0.68 5.20 0.70
N ASP A 226 0.71 6.51 0.48
CA ASP A 226 -0.37 7.42 0.84
C ASP A 226 -1.27 7.75 -0.36
N LEU A 227 -2.45 8.31 -0.09
CA LEU A 227 -3.46 8.60 -1.10
C LEU A 227 -3.88 10.06 -1.10
N MET A 228 -4.19 10.58 -2.28
CA MET A 228 -4.82 11.89 -2.45
C MET A 228 -6.26 11.79 -2.94
N VAL A 229 -7.16 12.49 -2.24
CA VAL A 229 -8.57 12.61 -2.61
C VAL A 229 -8.95 14.09 -2.69
N SER A 230 -9.61 14.50 -3.77
CA SER A 230 -10.09 15.88 -3.95
C SER A 230 -11.59 16.02 -3.72
N ALA A 231 -11.98 17.10 -3.04
CA ALA A 231 -13.35 17.57 -2.85
C ALA A 231 -13.44 19.02 -3.33
N PRO A 232 -13.57 19.26 -4.64
CA PRO A 232 -13.39 20.59 -5.24
C PRO A 232 -14.46 21.61 -4.83
N TYR A 233 -15.58 21.16 -4.25
CA TYR A 233 -16.69 22.02 -3.81
C TYR A 233 -16.78 22.13 -2.28
N ALA A 234 -15.77 21.63 -1.56
CA ALA A 234 -15.76 21.75 -0.11
C ALA A 234 -15.68 23.21 0.36
N ASP A 235 -16.42 23.51 1.43
CA ASP A 235 -16.63 24.87 1.93
C ASP A 235 -15.70 25.28 3.09
N SER A 236 -14.64 24.51 3.35
CA SER A 236 -13.78 24.65 4.53
C SER A 236 -13.21 26.06 4.74
N ASN A 237 -12.99 26.82 3.66
CA ASN A 237 -12.48 28.20 3.68
C ASN A 237 -13.40 29.20 2.94
N GLY A 238 -14.68 28.86 2.76
CA GLY A 238 -15.67 29.64 2.00
C GLY A 238 -16.31 28.84 0.88
N ILE A 239 -17.35 29.40 0.25
CA ILE A 239 -18.16 28.70 -0.76
C ILE A 239 -17.27 28.15 -1.90
N ASP A 240 -17.36 26.85 -2.14
CA ASP A 240 -16.61 26.09 -3.15
C ASP A 240 -15.09 26.36 -3.10
N SER A 241 -14.53 26.56 -1.91
CA SER A 241 -13.10 26.80 -1.74
C SER A 241 -12.23 25.60 -2.13
N GLY A 242 -12.83 24.41 -2.09
CA GLY A 242 -12.20 23.13 -2.39
C GLY A 242 -11.28 22.66 -1.26
N SER A 243 -11.20 21.34 -1.14
CA SER A 243 -10.27 20.64 -0.26
C SER A 243 -9.54 19.55 -1.02
N SER A 244 -8.32 19.25 -0.59
CA SER A 244 -7.56 18.07 -0.98
C SER A 244 -7.09 17.40 0.30
N TYR A 245 -7.30 16.11 0.39
CA TYR A 245 -6.98 15.27 1.53
C TYR A 245 -5.83 14.37 1.15
N VAL A 246 -4.83 14.27 2.03
CA VAL A 246 -3.87 13.17 2.04
C VAL A 246 -4.38 12.18 3.09
N ILE A 247 -4.53 10.93 2.70
CA ILE A 247 -4.92 9.83 3.57
C ILE A 247 -3.67 8.99 3.72
N PHE A 248 -3.20 8.83 4.95
CA PHE A 248 -2.00 8.04 5.20
C PHE A 248 -2.29 6.55 5.13
N GLY A 249 -1.36 5.81 4.53
CA GLY A 249 -1.31 4.36 4.58
C GLY A 249 -1.14 3.85 6.00
N ARG A 250 -1.44 2.57 6.22
CA ARG A 250 -1.21 1.85 7.47
C ARG A 250 -1.55 0.37 7.29
N SER A 251 -0.94 -0.48 8.09
CA SER A 251 -1.15 -1.93 8.03
C SER A 251 -2.57 -2.43 8.33
N ASP A 252 -3.38 -1.65 9.04
CA ASP A 252 -4.72 -2.06 9.43
C ASP A 252 -5.75 -0.94 9.22
N PHE A 253 -6.76 -1.26 8.41
CA PHE A 253 -7.91 -0.39 8.15
C PHE A 253 -9.23 -0.95 8.69
N THR A 254 -9.17 -2.04 9.45
CA THR A 254 -10.33 -2.53 10.18
C THR A 254 -10.61 -1.57 11.34
N ASP A 255 -11.62 -0.72 11.19
CA ASP A 255 -12.16 0.14 12.27
C ASP A 255 -12.91 -0.69 13.34
N ASP A 256 -12.60 -1.99 13.45
CA ASP A 256 -13.21 -2.92 14.38
C ASP A 256 -12.43 -2.87 15.71
N ASP A 257 -13.06 -2.25 16.72
CA ASP A 257 -12.70 -2.25 18.15
C ASP A 257 -11.22 -2.56 18.42
N ILE A 258 -10.35 -1.54 18.32
CA ILE A 258 -8.97 -1.64 18.82
C ILE A 258 -9.03 -2.24 20.23
N ASP A 259 -8.40 -3.39 20.45
CA ASP A 259 -8.50 -4.09 21.74
C ASP A 259 -7.93 -3.23 22.87
N PHE A 260 -6.89 -2.46 22.55
CA PHE A 260 -6.23 -1.52 23.44
C PHE A 260 -6.16 -0.12 22.81
N PRO A 261 -7.24 0.68 22.89
CA PRO A 261 -7.25 2.03 22.38
C PRO A 261 -6.62 2.98 23.40
N GLY A 262 -5.58 3.68 22.99
CA GLY A 262 -4.84 4.64 23.80
C GLY A 262 -5.44 6.03 23.86
N THR A 263 -4.78 6.83 24.67
CA THR A 263 -5.11 8.22 24.97
C THR A 263 -3.94 9.12 24.56
N PRO A 264 -4.11 10.44 24.54
CA PRO A 264 -3.00 11.33 24.20
C PRO A 264 -1.85 11.43 25.21
N GLY A 265 -1.70 10.49 26.15
CA GLY A 265 -0.58 10.49 27.08
C GLY A 265 -0.12 9.08 27.42
N ASP A 266 1.06 8.98 28.03
CA ASP A 266 1.78 7.72 28.29
C ASP A 266 0.89 6.59 28.87
N ASP A 267 0.55 5.64 28.02
CA ASP A 267 -0.28 4.48 28.30
C ASP A 267 0.54 3.20 28.46
N VAL A 268 -0.05 2.21 29.13
CA VAL A 268 0.58 0.89 29.34
C VAL A 268 -0.42 -0.20 29.03
N PHE A 269 -0.19 -0.91 27.93
CA PHE A 269 -0.99 -2.05 27.50
C PHE A 269 -0.29 -3.36 27.77
N THR A 270 -1.08 -4.40 28.00
CA THR A 270 -0.58 -5.75 28.18
C THR A 270 -1.61 -6.71 27.64
N GLY A 271 -1.27 -7.28 26.48
CA GLY A 271 -2.07 -8.26 25.77
C GLY A 271 -2.07 -9.64 26.39
N THR A 272 -2.69 -10.54 25.65
CA THR A 272 -2.76 -11.96 25.87
C THR A 272 -2.02 -12.71 24.75
N SER A 273 -2.41 -13.96 24.49
CA SER A 273 -1.87 -14.76 23.40
C SER A 273 -2.85 -14.84 22.21
N ALA A 274 -3.91 -14.02 22.23
CA ALA A 274 -4.82 -13.85 21.12
C ALA A 274 -4.20 -12.88 20.11
N ALA A 275 -4.71 -12.84 18.89
CA ALA A 275 -4.42 -11.74 17.98
C ALA A 275 -5.16 -10.50 18.49
N GLU A 276 -4.42 -9.46 18.84
CA GLU A 276 -4.96 -8.22 19.42
C GLU A 276 -4.39 -6.98 18.73
N SER A 277 -5.15 -5.88 18.74
CA SER A 277 -4.73 -4.59 18.19
C SER A 277 -4.45 -3.55 19.29
N PHE A 278 -3.33 -2.84 19.15
CA PHE A 278 -2.88 -1.82 20.08
C PHE A 278 -2.71 -0.49 19.35
N ALA A 279 -3.33 0.57 19.85
CA ALA A 279 -3.09 1.94 19.38
C ALA A 279 -2.66 2.83 20.54
N GLY A 280 -1.49 3.47 20.44
CA GLY A 280 -0.92 4.33 21.49
C GLY A 280 -1.49 5.73 21.42
N GLY A 281 -1.41 6.33 20.24
CA GLY A 281 -1.88 7.69 20.01
C GLY A 281 -0.75 8.68 20.22
N ASN A 282 -0.80 9.49 21.27
CA ASN A 282 0.31 10.38 21.61
C ASN A 282 0.86 10.02 22.98
N GLY A 283 2.13 10.29 23.23
CA GLY A 283 2.76 10.02 24.53
C GLY A 283 3.87 9.00 24.39
N ASN A 284 4.50 8.61 25.50
CA ASN A 284 5.48 7.51 25.47
C ASN A 284 4.79 6.25 26.01
N ASP A 285 4.28 5.46 25.09
CA ASP A 285 3.43 4.31 25.34
C ASP A 285 4.23 3.03 25.48
N ARG A 286 3.66 2.09 26.24
CA ARG A 286 4.27 0.79 26.50
C ARG A 286 3.29 -0.32 26.13
N MET A 287 3.57 -1.01 25.05
CA MET A 287 2.74 -2.10 24.53
C MET A 287 3.44 -3.44 24.71
N ILE A 288 2.73 -4.43 25.23
CA ILE A 288 3.29 -5.75 25.50
C ILE A 288 2.38 -6.82 24.91
N GLY A 289 2.75 -7.34 23.74
CA GLY A 289 2.21 -8.57 23.18
C GLY A 289 2.69 -9.78 23.98
N ARG A 290 1.81 -10.77 24.16
CA ARG A 290 2.16 -12.04 24.82
C ARG A 290 1.94 -13.24 23.89
N GLY A 291 2.14 -13.00 22.60
CA GLY A 291 2.05 -13.94 21.48
C GLY A 291 0.74 -13.76 20.72
N GLY A 292 0.59 -14.44 19.58
CA GLY A 292 -0.52 -14.17 18.67
C GLY A 292 -0.14 -13.17 17.58
N ALA A 293 -1.00 -13.08 16.57
CA ALA A 293 -0.86 -12.14 15.47
C ALA A 293 -1.30 -10.74 15.90
N ASP A 294 -0.50 -10.13 16.76
CA ASP A 294 -0.74 -8.79 17.30
C ASP A 294 -0.39 -7.70 16.28
N SER A 295 -1.15 -6.62 16.27
CA SER A 295 -0.86 -5.39 15.52
C SER A 295 -0.59 -4.23 16.48
N PHE A 296 0.55 -3.55 16.32
CA PHE A 296 0.94 -2.41 17.15
C PHE A 296 1.07 -1.14 16.30
N ASP A 297 0.31 -0.11 16.64
CA ASP A 297 0.44 1.26 16.14
C ASP A 297 0.75 2.18 17.34
N ALA A 298 2.01 2.58 17.50
CA ALA A 298 2.42 3.35 18.67
C ALA A 298 2.08 4.84 18.59
N GLY A 299 2.14 5.44 17.40
CA GLY A 299 1.82 6.85 17.18
C GLY A 299 2.96 7.83 17.53
N ASP A 300 2.64 8.99 18.11
CA ASP A 300 3.60 10.06 18.43
C ASP A 300 4.24 9.82 19.80
N GLY A 301 5.54 9.54 19.88
CA GLY A 301 6.09 9.08 21.15
C GLY A 301 7.57 8.69 21.18
N ASN A 302 8.04 8.24 22.34
CA ASN A 302 9.19 7.34 22.37
C ASN A 302 8.69 6.06 23.02
N ASP A 303 8.20 5.18 22.18
CA ASP A 303 7.36 4.08 22.56
C ASP A 303 8.18 2.82 22.78
N TYR A 304 7.57 1.90 23.53
CA TYR A 304 8.14 0.61 23.82
C TYR A 304 7.14 -0.47 23.46
N ILE A 305 7.41 -1.15 22.34
CA ILE A 305 6.64 -2.30 21.87
C ILE A 305 7.39 -3.56 22.26
N ARG A 306 6.70 -4.58 22.76
CA ARG A 306 7.33 -5.83 23.18
C ARG A 306 6.63 -7.05 22.60
N ILE A 307 7.32 -7.75 21.72
CA ILE A 307 6.84 -8.95 21.03
C ILE A 307 7.38 -10.24 21.66
N LEU A 308 6.61 -11.33 21.59
CA LEU A 308 7.00 -12.63 22.15
C LEU A 308 7.66 -13.56 21.10
N GLY A 309 7.22 -13.46 19.84
CA GLY A 309 7.69 -14.23 18.70
C GLY A 309 7.61 -13.40 17.42
N ASP A 310 7.81 -14.05 16.28
CA ASP A 310 7.69 -13.53 14.91
C ASP A 310 6.29 -13.75 14.32
N ASP A 311 5.33 -14.15 15.16
CA ASP A 311 3.94 -14.40 14.79
C ASP A 311 3.08 -13.14 14.81
N PHE A 312 3.64 -11.97 15.13
CA PHE A 312 2.95 -10.68 15.09
C PHE A 312 2.49 -10.37 13.66
N GLN A 313 1.36 -9.67 13.56
CA GLN A 313 0.88 -9.17 12.28
C GLN A 313 1.66 -7.93 11.89
N PHE A 314 1.86 -7.01 12.84
CA PHE A 314 2.42 -5.70 12.51
C PHE A 314 3.05 -4.97 13.71
N VAL A 315 4.10 -4.18 13.46
CA VAL A 315 4.73 -3.29 14.43
C VAL A 315 5.05 -1.95 13.77
N ASP A 316 4.46 -0.86 14.24
CA ASP A 316 4.86 0.51 13.91
C ASP A 316 5.14 1.31 15.18
N GLY A 317 6.36 1.85 15.25
CA GLY A 317 6.77 2.76 16.32
C GLY A 317 6.29 4.20 16.11
N GLY A 318 5.88 4.58 14.90
CA GLY A 318 5.41 5.91 14.58
C GLY A 318 6.51 6.98 14.68
N SER A 319 6.17 8.11 15.28
CA SER A 319 7.06 9.28 15.35
C SER A 319 7.83 9.35 16.68
N GLY A 320 9.12 9.09 16.64
CA GLY A 320 10.07 9.56 17.64
C GLY A 320 11.30 8.70 17.81
N ILE A 321 11.50 8.07 18.97
CA ILE A 321 12.60 7.12 19.17
C ILE A 321 12.05 5.87 19.84
N ASP A 322 11.73 4.90 19.01
CA ASP A 322 10.90 3.80 19.41
C ASP A 322 11.72 2.53 19.63
N THR A 323 11.25 1.70 20.54
CA THR A 323 11.97 0.52 21.00
C THR A 323 11.15 -0.74 20.80
N LEU A 324 11.63 -1.63 19.93
CA LEU A 324 11.13 -3.00 19.81
C LEU A 324 11.90 -3.94 20.75
N GLY A 325 11.22 -4.46 21.75
CA GLY A 325 11.76 -5.39 22.74
C GLY A 325 11.42 -6.85 22.43
N LEU A 326 12.42 -7.72 22.45
CA LEU A 326 12.24 -9.16 22.30
C LEU A 326 11.99 -9.80 23.66
N ALA A 327 10.82 -10.42 23.86
CA ALA A 327 10.46 -11.08 25.12
C ALA A 327 10.57 -12.60 25.09
N GLY A 328 10.78 -13.20 23.92
CA GLY A 328 10.87 -14.64 23.75
C GLY A 328 12.04 -15.28 24.50
N SER A 329 12.04 -16.61 24.55
CA SER A 329 13.12 -17.37 25.19
C SER A 329 14.10 -17.90 24.15
N GLY A 330 15.27 -17.27 24.03
CA GLY A 330 16.22 -17.58 22.96
C GLY A 330 15.65 -17.29 21.58
N PHE A 331 14.91 -16.18 21.48
CA PHE A 331 14.21 -15.80 20.25
C PHE A 331 15.22 -15.32 19.21
N ASN A 332 15.06 -15.80 17.98
CA ASN A 332 15.83 -15.35 16.83
C ASN A 332 14.91 -14.54 15.93
N LEU A 333 15.05 -13.21 15.96
CA LEU A 333 14.36 -12.34 15.02
C LEU A 333 15.25 -12.18 13.78
N ASP A 334 14.78 -12.70 12.65
CA ASP A 334 15.42 -12.51 11.34
C ASP A 334 14.63 -11.46 10.56
N LEU A 335 15.17 -10.24 10.49
CA LEU A 335 14.46 -9.12 9.86
C LEU A 335 14.18 -9.39 8.38
N SER A 336 15.00 -10.17 7.68
CA SER A 336 14.75 -10.50 6.27
C SER A 336 13.43 -11.26 6.03
N SER A 337 12.79 -11.77 7.09
CA SER A 337 11.51 -12.48 7.02
C SER A 337 10.31 -11.65 7.49
N VAL A 338 10.53 -10.50 8.10
CA VAL A 338 9.47 -9.69 8.73
C VAL A 338 9.66 -8.18 8.56
N ILE A 339 10.62 -7.74 7.74
CA ILE A 339 10.98 -6.33 7.59
C ILE A 339 9.79 -5.51 7.09
N ASP A 340 8.98 -6.07 6.19
CA ASP A 340 7.77 -5.45 5.64
C ASP A 340 6.65 -5.28 6.70
N ASN A 341 6.81 -5.88 7.89
CA ASN A 341 5.84 -5.79 8.99
C ASN A 341 6.35 -4.96 10.17
N ILE A 342 7.54 -4.35 10.08
CA ILE A 342 8.13 -3.55 11.15
C ILE A 342 8.55 -2.19 10.60
N HIS A 343 8.03 -1.11 11.18
CA HIS A 343 8.25 0.27 10.75
C HIS A 343 8.55 1.18 11.95
N GLY A 344 9.27 2.27 11.69
CA GLY A 344 9.53 3.32 12.70
C GLY A 344 10.25 2.83 13.96
N ILE A 345 11.29 1.99 13.85
CA ILE A 345 12.02 1.45 15.02
C ILE A 345 13.51 1.85 15.01
N GLU A 346 13.91 2.70 15.95
CA GLU A 346 15.31 3.11 16.14
C GLU A 346 16.10 2.20 17.09
N THR A 347 15.42 1.49 18.00
CA THR A 347 16.08 0.65 19.01
C THR A 347 15.51 -0.76 19.07
N ILE A 348 16.36 -1.77 18.90
CA ILE A 348 16.02 -3.17 19.18
C ILE A 348 16.65 -3.59 20.52
N ALA A 349 15.82 -4.12 21.43
CA ALA A 349 16.21 -4.53 22.77
C ALA A 349 16.06 -6.05 22.96
N LEU A 350 17.20 -6.75 23.04
CA LEU A 350 17.34 -8.20 23.19
C LEU A 350 17.24 -8.68 24.66
N TYR A 351 16.68 -7.88 25.57
CA TYR A 351 16.60 -8.20 27.01
C TYR A 351 15.57 -9.30 27.38
N GLY A 352 15.27 -10.20 26.45
CA GLY A 352 14.43 -11.37 26.64
C GLY A 352 15.05 -12.40 27.58
N VAL A 353 14.47 -13.61 27.60
CA VAL A 353 14.97 -14.70 28.45
C VAL A 353 15.93 -15.58 27.65
N GLY A 354 17.12 -15.86 28.18
CA GLY A 354 18.11 -16.66 27.45
C GLY A 354 18.79 -15.86 26.33
N ASP A 355 19.45 -16.58 25.43
CA ASP A 355 20.36 -16.00 24.44
C ASP A 355 19.58 -15.65 23.16
N ASN A 356 19.22 -14.38 22.98
CA ASN A 356 18.44 -13.92 21.84
C ASN A 356 19.36 -13.54 20.69
N THR A 357 18.85 -13.67 19.46
CA THR A 357 19.61 -13.35 18.25
C THR A 357 18.81 -12.38 17.38
N LEU A 358 19.51 -11.39 16.83
CA LEU A 358 18.99 -10.51 15.79
C LEU A 358 19.81 -10.73 14.52
N THR A 359 19.14 -11.03 13.41
CA THR A 359 19.76 -11.11 12.08
C THR A 359 19.27 -9.92 11.25
N LEU A 360 20.20 -9.15 10.68
CA LEU A 360 19.88 -7.97 9.88
C LEU A 360 20.89 -7.72 8.75
N THR A 361 20.48 -6.93 7.77
CA THR A 361 21.33 -6.36 6.72
C THR A 361 21.49 -4.84 6.89
N ALA A 362 22.37 -4.22 6.11
CA ALA A 362 22.46 -2.76 6.08
C ALA A 362 21.21 -2.09 5.48
N GLN A 363 20.47 -2.80 4.62
CA GLN A 363 19.23 -2.27 4.06
C GLN A 363 18.14 -2.22 5.14
N ASP A 364 18.00 -3.29 5.93
CA ASP A 364 17.06 -3.34 7.06
C ASP A 364 17.26 -2.17 8.06
N VAL A 365 18.52 -1.71 8.26
CA VAL A 365 18.83 -0.55 9.13
C VAL A 365 18.33 0.77 8.53
N ILE A 366 18.33 0.87 7.20
CA ILE A 366 17.82 2.04 6.47
C ILE A 366 16.29 2.00 6.50
N ASP A 367 15.70 0.84 6.18
CA ASP A 367 14.25 0.67 6.08
C ASP A 367 13.55 0.88 7.43
N LEU A 368 14.15 0.44 8.53
CA LEU A 368 13.59 0.62 9.87
C LEU A 368 13.81 2.00 10.49
N SER A 369 14.83 2.75 10.04
CA SER A 369 15.20 4.04 10.64
C SER A 369 14.73 5.19 9.77
N GLY A 370 13.48 5.59 9.93
CA GLY A 370 12.79 6.57 9.07
C GLY A 370 13.44 7.97 9.00
N SER A 371 14.46 8.29 9.82
CA SER A 371 15.08 9.63 9.82
C SER A 371 16.59 9.71 10.00
N THR A 372 17.28 8.65 10.43
CA THR A 372 18.71 8.75 10.81
C THR A 372 19.62 7.69 10.22
N ASN A 373 19.07 6.69 9.52
CA ASN A 373 19.80 5.49 9.07
C ASN A 373 20.64 4.87 10.21
N THR A 374 20.22 5.07 11.47
CA THR A 374 20.98 4.73 12.66
C THR A 374 20.13 3.89 13.60
N MET A 375 20.56 2.64 13.82
CA MET A 375 19.88 1.73 14.72
C MET A 375 20.72 1.42 15.97
N LYS A 376 20.06 1.30 17.12
CA LYS A 376 20.67 0.85 18.37
C LYS A 376 20.22 -0.57 18.69
N VAL A 377 21.18 -1.46 18.90
CA VAL A 377 20.90 -2.82 19.39
C VAL A 377 21.43 -2.92 20.81
N LYS A 378 20.56 -3.27 21.76
CA LYS A 378 20.91 -3.43 23.18
C LYS A 378 20.58 -4.85 23.61
N GLY A 379 21.45 -5.46 24.41
CA GLY A 379 21.22 -6.80 24.96
C GLY A 379 22.10 -7.04 26.17
N ASN A 380 22.04 -8.26 26.69
CA ASN A 380 22.84 -8.75 27.79
C ASN A 380 23.83 -9.84 27.31
N ALA A 381 24.68 -10.29 28.22
CA ALA A 381 25.64 -11.34 27.91
C ALA A 381 24.94 -12.65 27.52
N GLY A 382 25.22 -13.14 26.32
CA GLY A 382 24.57 -14.31 25.72
C GLY A 382 23.85 -13.95 24.43
N ASP A 383 23.34 -12.72 24.33
CA ASP A 383 22.71 -12.22 23.12
C ASP A 383 23.72 -12.06 21.97
N SER A 384 23.23 -12.21 20.75
CA SER A 384 24.05 -12.08 19.55
C SER A 384 23.35 -11.30 18.45
N MET A 385 24.16 -10.70 17.58
CA MET A 385 23.71 -10.15 16.32
C MET A 385 24.54 -10.73 15.18
N VAL A 386 23.84 -11.09 14.11
CA VAL A 386 24.39 -11.73 12.91
C VAL A 386 24.09 -10.86 11.69
N GLY A 387 25.00 -10.87 10.70
CA GLY A 387 24.87 -10.09 9.47
C GLY A 387 25.98 -9.08 9.26
N LEU A 388 26.97 -9.02 10.16
CA LEU A 388 28.09 -8.08 10.09
C LEU A 388 29.35 -8.66 9.44
N SER A 389 29.33 -9.95 9.07
CA SER A 389 30.49 -10.66 8.51
C SER A 389 30.92 -10.23 7.10
N SER A 390 30.14 -9.39 6.40
CA SER A 390 30.48 -8.90 5.05
C SER A 390 30.07 -7.44 4.84
N GLY A 391 31.04 -6.59 4.49
CA GLY A 391 30.79 -5.22 4.01
C GLY A 391 30.70 -4.14 5.08
N TRP A 392 30.58 -4.50 6.35
CA TRP A 392 30.61 -3.56 7.48
C TRP A 392 32.04 -3.13 7.82
N ALA A 393 32.18 -1.87 8.25
CA ALA A 393 33.40 -1.31 8.82
C ALA A 393 33.25 -1.14 10.34
N ASP A 394 34.31 -1.47 11.07
CA ASP A 394 34.39 -1.31 12.52
C ASP A 394 34.85 0.12 12.87
N GLY A 395 33.98 0.89 13.53
CA GLY A 395 34.24 2.24 14.05
C GLY A 395 34.80 2.28 15.48
N GLY A 396 34.95 1.12 16.11
CA GLY A 396 35.40 0.93 17.48
C GLY A 396 34.30 1.09 18.52
N VAL A 397 34.70 0.97 19.79
CA VAL A 397 33.80 1.12 20.94
C VAL A 397 33.83 2.56 21.46
N HIS A 398 32.66 3.19 21.53
CA HIS A 398 32.46 4.54 22.04
C HIS A 398 31.40 4.51 23.15
N GLY A 399 31.84 4.64 24.40
CA GLY A 399 30.95 4.48 25.54
C GLY A 399 30.51 3.02 25.69
N ASN A 400 29.20 2.77 25.67
CA ASN A 400 28.61 1.44 25.84
C ASN A 400 28.22 0.76 24.52
N PHE A 401 28.64 1.32 23.38
CA PHE A 401 28.30 0.80 22.06
C PHE A 401 29.55 0.59 21.21
N HIS A 402 29.56 -0.51 20.48
CA HIS A 402 30.42 -0.79 19.33
C HIS A 402 29.72 -0.23 18.09
N THR A 403 30.41 0.61 17.33
CA THR A 403 29.86 1.23 16.11
C THR A 403 30.27 0.43 14.88
N PHE A 404 29.31 0.07 14.03
CA PHE A 404 29.53 -0.49 12.71
C PHE A 404 28.88 0.38 11.65
N THR A 405 29.51 0.52 10.47
CA THR A 405 28.93 1.27 9.35
C THR A 405 29.02 0.51 8.03
N GLN A 406 28.01 0.63 7.18
CA GLN A 406 28.00 0.12 5.82
C GLN A 406 27.19 1.05 4.91
N GLY A 407 27.86 1.72 3.98
CA GLY A 407 27.19 2.77 3.19
C GLY A 407 26.70 3.91 4.10
N GLU A 408 25.39 4.18 4.06
CA GLU A 408 24.74 5.17 4.92
C GLU A 408 24.24 4.59 6.26
N ALA A 409 24.18 3.26 6.38
CA ALA A 409 23.71 2.58 7.59
C ALA A 409 24.74 2.70 8.72
N VAL A 410 24.24 3.04 9.91
CA VAL A 410 25.01 3.13 11.16
C VAL A 410 24.37 2.24 12.21
N LEU A 411 25.16 1.36 12.82
CA LEU A 411 24.69 0.42 13.82
C LEU A 411 25.47 0.60 15.12
N LEU A 412 24.73 0.80 16.21
CA LEU A 412 25.27 0.99 17.55
C LEU A 412 24.91 -0.23 18.39
N VAL A 413 25.85 -1.15 18.53
CA VAL A 413 25.65 -2.45 19.19
C VAL A 413 26.16 -2.39 20.62
N GLY A 414 25.32 -2.73 21.59
CA GLY A 414 25.71 -2.77 23.00
C GLY A 414 26.92 -3.69 23.19
N VAL A 415 27.91 -3.27 23.99
CA VAL A 415 29.17 -4.02 24.20
C VAL A 415 28.99 -5.43 24.79
N ASP A 416 27.82 -5.72 25.37
CA ASP A 416 27.49 -7.03 25.92
C ASP A 416 26.85 -7.97 24.88
N VAL A 417 26.50 -7.46 23.69
CA VAL A 417 25.97 -8.24 22.56
C VAL A 417 27.13 -8.73 21.70
N THR A 418 27.16 -10.04 21.43
CA THR A 418 28.19 -10.63 20.57
C THR A 418 27.88 -10.39 19.10
N THR A 419 28.90 -10.24 18.24
CA THR A 419 28.72 -10.05 16.80
C THR A 419 29.50 -11.09 15.99
N ASP A 420 29.06 -11.36 14.77
CA ASP A 420 29.78 -12.19 13.79
C ASP A 420 30.85 -11.40 13.00
N PHE A 421 31.19 -10.19 13.44
CA PHE A 421 32.17 -9.34 12.78
C PHE A 421 33.58 -9.97 12.82
N PRO A 422 34.33 -10.02 11.70
CA PRO A 422 35.63 -10.67 11.67
C PRO A 422 36.64 -9.94 12.56
N VAL A 423 37.23 -10.65 13.53
CA VAL A 423 38.35 -10.12 14.32
C VAL A 423 39.60 -10.11 13.42
N VAL A 424 40.09 -8.92 13.05
CA VAL A 424 41.26 -8.72 12.18
C VAL A 424 42.57 -8.82 12.94
#